data_AF-A0A6V7M348-F1
#
_entry.id   AF-A0A6V7M348-F1
#
_cell.length_a   1.000
_cell.length_b   1.000
_cell.length_c   1.000
_cell.angle_alpha   90.00
_cell.angle_beta   90.00
_cell.angle_gamma   90.00
#
_symmetry.space_group_name_H-M   'P 1'
#
loop_
_entity.id
_entity.type
_entity.pdbx_description
1 polymer ?
#
loop_
_entity_poly.entity_id
_entity_poly.type
_entity_poly.pdbx_seq_one_letter_code
_entity_poly.pdbx_strand_id
1 'polypeptide(L)'
;VFRINKKIVSLTELMAGVKAPPKTVQLFQLTCWPMGQAVPTSTNSLVELMNMVERWRQRTDYGPVAVVSPDGRSRCGVYCAANACIEQVIQHGEVDIFQAVKTVRRHRPQLVENM
;
A
#
# COMPACT_ATOMS: atom_id res chain seq x y z
N VAL A 1 -0.59 -5.19 -16.24
CA VAL A 1 -1.26 -5.17 -14.91
C VAL A 1 -1.80 -6.56 -14.63
N PHE A 2 -1.30 -7.26 -13.61
CA PHE A 2 -1.84 -8.57 -13.23
C PHE A 2 -3.17 -8.38 -12.51
N ARG A 3 -4.25 -8.95 -13.05
CA ARG A 3 -5.58 -8.86 -12.45
C ARG A 3 -6.00 -10.25 -11.99
N ILE A 4 -6.19 -10.42 -10.68
CA ILE A 4 -6.71 -11.67 -10.14
C ILE A 4 -8.23 -11.61 -10.28
N ASN A 5 -8.76 -12.17 -11.36
CA ASN A 5 -10.21 -12.34 -11.57
C ASN A 5 -10.73 -13.55 -10.77
N LYS A 6 -10.43 -13.63 -9.48
CA LYS A 6 -10.97 -14.66 -8.59
C LYS A 6 -12.00 -14.03 -7.66
N LYS A 7 -13.12 -14.73 -7.48
CA LYS A 7 -14.11 -14.43 -6.45
C LYS A 7 -13.45 -14.68 -5.10
N ILE A 8 -13.21 -13.61 -4.33
CA ILE A 8 -12.65 -13.70 -2.97
C ILE A 8 -13.78 -13.49 -1.98
N VAL A 9 -13.82 -14.32 -0.94
CA VAL A 9 -14.75 -14.25 0.18
C VAL A 9 -13.96 -14.15 1.48
N SER A 10 -14.51 -13.51 2.51
CA SER A 10 -13.84 -13.48 3.81
C SER A 10 -13.73 -14.90 4.36
N LEU A 11 -12.57 -15.25 4.92
CA LEU A 11 -12.40 -16.52 5.62
C LEU A 11 -13.37 -16.61 6.80
N THR A 12 -13.58 -15.53 7.54
CA THR A 12 -14.50 -15.49 8.68
C THR A 12 -15.95 -15.73 8.25
N GLU A 13 -16.40 -15.11 7.15
CA GLU A 13 -17.76 -15.31 6.62
C GLU A 13 -17.93 -16.75 6.13
N LEU A 14 -16.92 -17.28 5.44
CA LEU A 14 -16.90 -18.67 4.99
C LEU A 14 -17.00 -19.65 6.17
N MET A 15 -16.21 -19.44 7.22
CA MET A 15 -16.20 -20.27 8.43
C MET A 15 -17.51 -20.18 9.22
N ALA A 16 -18.17 -19.02 9.19
CA ALA A 16 -19.48 -18.82 9.80
C ALA A 16 -20.66 -19.35 8.96
N GLY A 17 -20.39 -19.95 7.79
CA GLY A 17 -21.43 -20.40 6.85
C GLY A 17 -22.21 -19.25 6.19
N VAL A 18 -21.73 -18.02 6.30
CA VAL A 18 -22.37 -16.82 5.73
C VAL A 18 -22.03 -16.73 4.25
N LYS A 19 -23.05 -16.74 3.39
CA LYS A 19 -22.90 -16.47 1.96
C LYS A 19 -22.76 -14.97 1.71
N ALA A 20 -21.55 -14.46 1.87
CA ALA A 20 -21.24 -13.07 1.54
C ALA A 20 -21.04 -12.86 0.03
N PRO A 21 -21.34 -11.67 -0.50
CA PRO A 21 -21.08 -11.34 -1.89
C PRO A 21 -19.57 -11.38 -2.19
N PRO A 22 -19.15 -12.01 -3.31
CA PRO A 22 -17.76 -12.03 -3.71
C PRO A 22 -17.18 -10.64 -3.91
N LYS A 23 -15.95 -10.42 -3.43
CA LYS A 23 -15.23 -9.16 -3.61
C LYS A 23 -14.26 -9.26 -4.78
N THR A 24 -14.12 -8.16 -5.53
CA THR A 24 -13.10 -8.02 -6.57
C THR A 24 -11.87 -7.36 -5.95
N VAL A 25 -10.70 -7.99 -6.11
CA VAL A 25 -9.43 -7.46 -5.60
C VAL A 25 -8.46 -7.25 -6.74
N GLN A 26 -7.71 -6.15 -6.69
CA GLN A 26 -6.68 -5.82 -7.65
C GLN A 26 -5.31 -5.90 -6.97
N LEU A 27 -4.42 -6.73 -7.52
CA LEU A 27 -3.03 -6.81 -7.07
C LEU A 27 -2.17 -5.89 -7.94
N PHE A 28 -1.39 -5.04 -7.28
CA PHE A 28 -0.39 -4.19 -7.92
C PHE A 28 0.98 -4.61 -7.42
N GLN A 29 1.89 -4.92 -8.35
CA GLN A 29 3.21 -5.43 -8.01
C GLN A 29 4.29 -4.54 -8.61
N LEU A 30 5.20 -4.07 -7.76
CA LEU A 30 6.42 -3.36 -8.16
C LEU A 30 7.57 -4.36 -8.27
N THR A 31 8.04 -4.61 -9.48
CA THR A 31 9.09 -5.61 -9.75
C THR A 31 10.50 -5.04 -9.74
N CYS A 32 10.65 -3.72 -9.89
CA CYS A 32 11.94 -3.02 -9.98
C CYS A 32 12.50 -2.57 -8.62
N TRP A 33 12.26 -3.34 -7.54
CA TRP A 33 12.84 -3.10 -6.22
C TRP A 33 13.70 -4.28 -5.75
N PRO A 34 14.99 -4.33 -6.14
CA PRO A 34 15.89 -5.42 -5.80
C PRO A 34 16.06 -5.60 -4.29
N MET A 35 16.33 -6.83 -3.84
CA MET A 35 16.65 -7.11 -2.43
C MET A 35 17.90 -6.34 -1.98
N GLY A 36 17.90 -5.88 -0.74
CA GLY A 36 18.99 -5.09 -0.15
C GLY A 36 19.04 -3.62 -0.59
N GLN A 37 18.23 -3.18 -1.54
CA GLN A 37 18.19 -1.77 -1.97
C GLN A 37 17.18 -0.97 -1.15
N ALA A 38 17.61 0.21 -0.68
CA ALA A 38 16.75 1.14 0.06
C ALA A 38 15.62 1.74 -0.80
N VAL A 39 15.81 1.80 -2.13
CA VAL A 39 14.84 2.34 -3.09
C VAL A 39 14.72 1.44 -4.33
N PRO A 40 13.61 1.52 -5.08
CA PRO A 40 13.52 0.88 -6.39
C PRO A 40 14.52 1.47 -7.38
N THR A 41 14.84 0.72 -8.44
CA THR A 41 15.68 1.20 -9.55
C THR A 41 15.09 2.43 -10.25
N SER A 42 13.76 2.63 -10.16
CA SER A 42 13.09 3.87 -10.56
C SER A 42 12.07 4.26 -9.49
N THR A 43 12.30 5.39 -8.82
CA THR A 43 11.37 5.97 -7.84
C THR A 43 10.06 6.41 -8.48
N ASN A 44 10.09 6.85 -9.74
CA ASN A 44 8.87 7.17 -10.51
C ASN A 44 7.93 5.97 -10.63
N SER A 45 8.47 4.75 -10.76
CA SER A 45 7.64 3.54 -10.82
C SER A 45 6.87 3.28 -9.52
N LEU A 46 7.40 3.70 -8.37
CA LEU A 46 6.69 3.62 -7.09
C LEU A 46 5.53 4.64 -7.03
N VAL A 47 5.77 5.87 -7.49
CA VAL A 47 4.74 6.92 -7.57
C VAL A 47 3.62 6.50 -8.52
N GLU A 48 3.95 5.95 -9.69
CA GLU A 48 2.94 5.46 -10.63
C GLU A 48 2.14 4.28 -10.07
N LEU A 49 2.79 3.37 -9.34
CA LEU A 49 2.10 2.30 -8.60
C LEU A 49 1.08 2.88 -7.61
N MET A 50 1.46 3.88 -6.80
CA MET A 50 0.55 4.54 -5.85
C MET A 50 -0.64 5.19 -6.58
N ASN A 51 -0.39 5.88 -7.69
CA ASN A 51 -1.44 6.45 -8.54
C ASN A 51 -2.39 5.37 -9.12
N MET A 52 -1.86 4.21 -9.52
CA MET A 52 -2.69 3.08 -9.96
C MET A 52 -3.56 2.53 -8.82
N VAL A 53 -3.03 2.43 -7.59
CA VAL A 53 -3.79 2.02 -6.41
C VAL A 53 -4.91 3.02 -6.12
N GLU A 54 -4.61 4.33 -6.10
CA GLU A 54 -5.61 5.35 -5.79
C GLU A 54 -6.74 5.40 -6.82
N ARG A 55 -6.42 5.31 -8.11
CA ARG A 55 -7.42 5.19 -9.19
C ARG A 55 -8.31 3.96 -9.03
N TRP A 56 -7.79 2.87 -8.48
CA TRP A 56 -8.60 1.69 -8.18
C TRP A 56 -9.48 1.93 -6.96
N ARG A 57 -8.96 2.51 -5.88
CA ARG A 57 -9.72 2.82 -4.66
C ARG A 57 -10.94 3.69 -4.95
N GLN A 58 -10.78 4.71 -5.79
CA GLN A 58 -11.87 5.60 -6.25
C GLN A 58 -13.02 4.88 -6.98
N ARG A 59 -12.78 3.67 -7.52
CA ARG A 59 -13.80 2.85 -8.21
C ARG A 59 -14.42 1.78 -7.29
N THR A 60 -14.05 1.77 -6.02
CA THR A 60 -14.47 0.79 -5.02
C THR A 60 -14.96 1.52 -3.76
N ASP A 61 -15.30 0.79 -2.70
CA ASP A 61 -15.79 1.34 -1.42
C ASP A 61 -14.71 2.10 -0.61
N TYR A 62 -13.61 2.50 -1.25
CA TYR A 62 -12.48 3.24 -0.65
C TYR A 62 -11.87 2.57 0.59
N GLY A 63 -11.97 1.24 0.68
CA GLY A 63 -11.47 0.45 1.80
C GLY A 63 -9.94 0.49 1.99
N PRO A 64 -9.43 -0.14 3.06
CA PRO A 64 -8.00 -0.17 3.35
C PRO A 64 -7.22 -0.91 2.25
N VAL A 65 -5.99 -0.45 2.01
CA VAL A 65 -5.04 -1.10 1.09
C VAL A 65 -4.15 -2.05 1.87
N ALA A 66 -4.12 -3.32 1.47
CA ALA A 66 -3.16 -4.28 1.98
C ALA A 66 -1.81 -4.11 1.26
N VAL A 67 -0.78 -3.71 2.01
CA VAL A 67 0.59 -3.52 1.50
C VAL A 67 1.46 -4.66 2.01
N VAL A 68 2.18 -5.32 1.11
CA VAL A 68 3.05 -6.46 1.44
C VAL A 68 4.44 -6.27 0.86
N SER A 69 5.45 -6.72 1.60
CA SER A 69 6.86 -6.78 1.21
C SER A 69 7.46 -8.11 1.68
N PRO A 70 8.64 -8.52 1.17
CA PRO A 70 9.27 -9.78 1.59
C PRO A 70 9.47 -9.92 3.10
N ASP A 71 9.75 -8.83 3.80
CA ASP A 71 9.92 -8.75 5.25
C ASP A 71 8.65 -8.29 6.01
N GLY A 72 7.60 -7.91 5.27
CA GLY A 72 6.37 -7.30 5.78
C GLY A 72 6.56 -5.98 6.52
N ARG A 73 7.69 -5.29 6.31
CA ARG A 73 8.15 -4.13 7.09
C ARG A 73 8.69 -3.00 6.22
N SER A 74 9.93 -3.08 5.76
CA SER A 74 10.73 -1.92 5.36
C SER A 74 10.18 -1.21 4.12
N ARG A 75 9.88 -1.95 3.06
CA ARG A 75 9.27 -1.38 1.83
C ARG A 75 7.82 -0.96 2.04
N CYS A 76 7.09 -1.66 2.92
CA CYS A 76 5.74 -1.27 3.30
C CYS A 76 5.75 0.08 4.00
N GLY A 77 6.70 0.34 4.90
CA GLY A 77 6.80 1.64 5.57
C GLY A 77 7.13 2.77 4.62
N VAL A 78 8.04 2.56 3.67
CA VAL A 78 8.32 3.55 2.61
C VAL A 78 7.06 3.84 1.80
N TYR A 79 6.30 2.81 1.39
CA TYR A 79 5.02 3.02 0.70
C TYR A 79 4.03 3.84 1.53
N CYS A 80 3.82 3.48 2.81
CA CYS A 80 2.88 4.17 3.68
C CYS A 80 3.29 5.64 3.94
N ALA A 81 4.58 5.90 4.20
CA ALA A 81 5.07 7.24 4.45
C ALA A 81 4.98 8.11 3.19
N ALA A 82 5.38 7.58 2.03
CA ALA A 82 5.28 8.29 0.76
C ALA A 82 3.81 8.57 0.38
N ASN A 83 2.88 7.64 0.63
CA ASN A 83 1.47 7.89 0.37
C ASN A 83 0.91 9.03 1.25
N ALA A 84 1.28 9.06 2.54
CA ALA A 84 0.92 10.16 3.43
C ALA A 84 1.53 11.50 2.97
N CYS A 85 2.78 11.48 2.50
CA CYS A 85 3.43 12.65 1.91
C CYS A 85 2.70 13.15 0.65
N ILE A 86 2.30 12.26 -0.24
CA ILE A 86 1.56 12.61 -1.47
C ILE A 86 0.22 13.26 -1.09
N GLU A 87 -0.51 12.71 -0.12
CA GLU A 87 -1.75 13.31 0.37
C GLU A 87 -1.55 14.72 0.94
N GLN A 88 -0.48 14.95 1.71
CA GLN A 88 -0.15 16.29 2.22
C GLN A 88 0.14 17.28 1.09
N VAL A 89 0.95 16.90 0.09
CA VAL A 89 1.25 17.78 -1.06
C VAL A 89 -0.03 18.12 -1.83
N ILE A 90 -0.92 17.15 -2.03
CA ILE A 90 -2.18 17.38 -2.74
C ILE A 90 -3.09 18.33 -1.96
N GLN A 91 -3.18 18.18 -0.64
CA GLN A 91 -4.12 18.94 0.20
C GLN A 91 -3.59 20.32 0.61
N HIS A 92 -2.29 20.47 0.79
CA HIS A 92 -1.68 21.63 1.42
C HIS A 92 -0.59 22.30 0.57
N GLY A 93 -0.14 21.66 -0.52
CA GLY A 93 0.97 22.16 -1.34
C GLY A 93 2.35 22.02 -0.69
N GLU A 94 2.42 21.40 0.49
CA GLU A 94 3.65 21.19 1.27
C GLU A 94 3.65 19.79 1.91
N VAL A 95 4.81 19.38 2.44
CA VAL A 95 4.99 18.06 3.04
C VAL A 95 5.94 18.07 4.22
N ASP A 96 5.57 17.38 5.30
CA ASP A 96 6.42 17.06 6.44
C ASP A 96 6.75 15.56 6.45
N ILE A 97 7.90 15.23 5.86
CA ILE A 97 8.39 13.85 5.76
C ILE A 97 8.65 13.25 7.14
N PHE A 98 9.14 14.04 8.09
CA PHE A 98 9.47 13.55 9.43
C PHE A 98 8.19 13.12 10.17
N GLN A 99 7.14 13.94 10.12
CA GLN A 99 5.86 13.59 10.73
C GLN A 99 5.15 12.44 10.01
N ALA A 100 5.28 12.34 8.69
CA ALA A 100 4.76 11.19 7.95
C ALA A 100 5.40 9.87 8.43
N VAL A 101 6.73 9.82 8.50
CA VAL A 101 7.47 8.64 8.99
C VAL A 101 7.16 8.37 10.47
N LYS A 102 7.12 9.41 11.31
CA LYS A 102 6.76 9.28 12.73
C LYS A 102 5.36 8.69 12.90
N THR A 103 4.40 9.11 12.08
CA THR A 103 3.02 8.60 12.11
C THR A 103 2.97 7.13 11.71
N VAL A 104 3.69 6.72 10.66
CA VAL A 104 3.79 5.31 10.26
C VAL A 104 4.37 4.46 11.39
N ARG A 105 5.48 4.91 11.99
CA ARG A 105 6.13 4.20 13.10
C ARG A 105 5.29 4.17 14.37
N ARG A 106 4.46 5.17 14.63
CA ARG A 106 3.51 5.17 15.75
C ARG A 106 2.52 4.01 15.64
N HIS A 107 2.04 3.69 14.44
CA HIS A 107 1.11 2.57 14.22
C HIS A 107 1.83 1.22 14.19
N ARG A 108 3.02 1.15 13.60
CA ARG A 108 3.84 -0.07 13.59
C ARG A 108 5.33 0.30 13.58
N PRO A 109 6.02 0.23 14.73
CA PRO A 109 7.39 0.74 14.88
C PRO A 109 8.42 0.16 13.93
N GLN A 110 8.21 -1.06 13.44
CA GLN A 110 9.16 -1.78 12.58
C GLN A 110 9.03 -1.45 11.10
N LEU A 111 8.05 -0.65 10.66
CA LEU A 111 7.79 -0.40 9.23
C LEU A 111 8.88 0.45 8.55
N VAL A 112 9.54 1.34 9.28
CA VAL A 112 10.63 2.16 8.75
C VAL A 112 11.86 1.90 9.61
N GLU A 113 12.91 1.40 8.98
CA GLU A 113 14.19 1.12 9.64
C GLU A 113 14.85 2.41 10.12
N ASN A 114 15.54 2.33 11.25
CA ASN A 114 16.45 3.40 11.66
C ASN A 114 17.69 3.32 10.76
N MET A 115 18.09 4.46 10.22
CA MET A 115 19.36 4.62 9.52
C MET A 115 20.48 4.88 10.54
#